data_AF-A0A1G2W5R0-F1
#
_entry.id   AF-A0A1G2W5R0-F1
#
_cell.length_a   1.000
_cell.length_b   1.000
_cell.length_c   1.000
_cell.angle_alpha   90.00
_cell.angle_beta   90.00
_cell.angle_gamma   90.00
#
_symmetry.space_group_name_H-M   'P 1'
#
loop_
_entity.id
_entity.type
_entity.pdbx_description
1 polymer ?
#
loop_
_entity_poly.entity_id
_entity_poly.type
_entity_poly.pdbx_seq_one_letter_code
_entity_poly.pdbx_strand_id
1 'polypeptide(L)'
;VKIGLNVHFVNAAMNQIRHFLLNLVDSNYSDREQRRILREATEKMLDMNLDVMSTSYREEEMKKVFVSRKVESFLIKATERFTYGLNLALVLALAGVSLSVVALFVWDIAHIFRGDMEKGILSALGELLILWMMIELMDNEIKNLKGGRFNILVFIGVIIVAMIREILISTLRHDDLTTQAFLAGTLLILGIVYYLVSLAQKEHQKV
;
A
#
# COMPACT_ATOMS: atom_id res chain seq x y z
N VAL A 1 14.52 6.60 30.90
CA VAL A 1 13.85 6.10 29.68
C VAL A 1 14.10 6.95 28.42
N LYS A 2 14.02 8.30 28.47
CA LYS A 2 14.30 9.19 27.31
C LYS A 2 15.63 8.97 26.56
N ILE A 3 16.63 8.38 27.22
CA ILE A 3 17.99 8.16 26.69
C ILE A 3 18.18 6.70 26.19
N GLY A 4 17.16 5.84 26.31
CA GLY A 4 17.21 4.45 25.83
C GLY A 4 18.12 3.50 26.63
N LEU A 5 18.52 3.86 27.85
CA LEU A 5 19.39 3.04 28.69
C LEU A 5 18.69 1.74 29.12
N ASN A 6 19.32 0.60 28.88
CA ASN A 6 18.80 -0.72 29.28
C ASN A 6 18.74 -0.85 30.82
N VAL A 7 17.65 -1.41 31.34
CA VAL A 7 17.41 -1.69 32.77
C VAL A 7 18.57 -2.44 33.43
N HIS A 8 19.27 -3.31 32.69
CA HIS A 8 20.45 -4.02 33.18
C HIS A 8 21.54 -3.06 33.70
N PHE A 9 21.78 -1.94 33.02
CA PHE A 9 22.79 -0.96 33.45
C PHE A 9 22.37 -0.20 34.72
N VAL A 10 21.07 0.02 34.91
CA VAL A 10 20.52 0.65 36.13
C VAL A 10 20.71 -0.27 37.34
N ASN A 11 20.41 -1.56 37.18
CA ASN A 11 20.66 -2.58 38.21
C ASN A 11 22.15 -2.68 38.56
N ALA A 12 23.03 -2.73 37.56
CA ALA A 12 24.47 -2.81 37.76
C ALA A 12 25.02 -1.60 38.53
N ALA A 13 24.59 -0.38 38.17
CA ALA A 13 24.99 0.85 38.88
C ALA A 13 24.47 0.87 40.32
N MET A 14 23.22 0.44 40.55
CA MET A 14 22.64 0.39 41.89
C MET A 14 23.38 -0.59 42.80
N ASN A 15 23.85 -1.71 42.25
CA ASN A 15 24.66 -2.66 43.02
C ASN A 15 26.01 -2.05 43.44
N GLN A 16 26.65 -1.28 42.55
CA GLN A 16 27.89 -0.58 42.88
C GLN A 16 27.68 0.47 43.99
N ILE A 17 26.59 1.23 43.92
CA ILE A 17 26.20 2.20 44.96
C ILE A 17 25.92 1.50 46.29
N ARG A 18 25.22 0.36 46.27
CA ARG A 18 24.96 -0.45 47.46
C ARG A 18 26.26 -0.87 48.16
N HIS A 19 27.20 -1.45 47.42
CA HIS A 19 28.48 -1.87 47.98
C HIS A 19 29.26 -0.69 48.59
N PHE A 20 29.27 0.46 47.91
CA PHE A 20 29.93 1.66 48.41
C PHE A 20 29.32 2.14 49.73
N LEU A 21 28.00 2.26 49.81
CA LEU A 21 27.32 2.75 51.00
C LEU A 21 27.44 1.79 52.18
N LEU A 22 27.33 0.47 51.94
CA LEU A 22 27.50 -0.53 52.99
C LEU A 22 28.92 -0.54 53.57
N ASN A 23 29.94 -0.42 52.71
CA ASN A 23 31.34 -0.30 53.16
C ASN A 23 31.55 0.97 54.01
N LEU A 24 30.90 2.07 53.66
CA LEU A 24 30.99 3.33 54.40
C LEU A 24 30.33 3.22 55.78
N VAL A 25 29.20 2.52 55.89
CA VAL A 25 28.54 2.21 57.16
C VAL A 25 29.41 1.30 58.01
N ASP A 26 30.00 0.25 57.42
CA ASP A 26 30.86 -0.68 58.15
C ASP A 26 32.15 -0.02 58.67
N SER A 27 32.69 0.95 57.96
CA SER A 27 33.95 1.63 58.31
C SER A 27 33.79 2.74 59.36
N ASN A 28 32.60 3.34 59.48
CA ASN A 28 32.36 4.50 60.34
C ASN A 28 31.65 4.17 61.66
N TYR A 29 31.00 3.00 61.78
CA TYR A 29 30.21 2.65 62.97
C TYR A 29 30.76 1.41 63.68
N SER A 30 31.42 1.64 64.82
CA SER A 30 31.97 0.58 65.67
C SER A 30 30.89 -0.23 66.37
N ASP A 31 29.79 0.42 66.77
CA ASP A 31 28.66 -0.24 67.45
C ASP A 31 27.90 -1.18 66.50
N ARG A 32 27.64 -2.40 66.97
CA ARG A 32 27.06 -3.48 66.16
C ARG A 32 25.58 -3.23 65.88
N GLU A 33 24.84 -2.69 66.85
CA GLU A 33 23.41 -2.43 66.71
C GLU A 33 23.15 -1.23 65.78
N GLN A 34 23.86 -0.11 65.98
CA GLN A 34 23.75 1.04 65.07
C GLN A 34 24.12 0.69 63.62
N ARG A 35 25.19 -0.09 63.42
CA ARG A 35 25.60 -0.54 62.08
C ARG A 35 24.53 -1.39 61.42
N ARG A 36 23.90 -2.32 62.16
CA ARG A 36 22.82 -3.16 61.65
C ARG A 36 21.63 -2.32 61.18
N ILE A 37 21.19 -1.37 62.01
CA ILE A 37 20.05 -0.50 61.70
C ILE A 37 20.33 0.36 60.46
N LEU A 38 21.52 0.96 60.35
CA LEU A 38 21.88 1.79 59.21
C LEU A 38 22.01 1.00 57.91
N ARG A 39 22.60 -0.21 57.96
CA ARG A 39 22.67 -1.10 56.79
C ARG A 39 21.28 -1.44 56.28
N GLU A 40 20.39 -1.84 57.18
CA GLU A 40 19.03 -2.25 56.84
C GLU A 40 18.23 -1.07 56.26
N ALA A 41 18.38 0.13 56.82
CA ALA A 41 17.76 1.35 56.30
C ALA A 41 18.29 1.71 54.91
N THR A 42 19.61 1.60 54.70
CA THR A 42 20.27 1.89 53.42
C THR A 42 19.82 0.91 52.33
N GLU A 43 19.78 -0.38 52.62
CA GLU A 43 19.31 -1.40 51.68
C GLU A 43 17.85 -1.16 51.30
N LYS A 44 16.96 -0.92 52.28
CA LYS A 44 15.55 -0.60 52.02
C LYS A 44 15.37 0.64 51.16
N MET A 45 16.16 1.69 51.39
CA MET A 45 16.11 2.92 50.59
C MET A 45 16.52 2.66 49.14
N LEU A 46 17.60 1.91 48.91
CA LEU A 46 18.07 1.58 47.57
C LEU A 46 17.08 0.69 46.82
N ASP A 47 16.50 -0.30 47.51
CA ASP A 47 15.52 -1.22 46.91
C ASP A 47 14.25 -0.48 46.47
N MET A 48 13.73 0.42 47.31
CA MET A 48 12.58 1.25 46.92
C MET A 48 12.87 2.12 45.70
N ASN A 49 14.06 2.73 45.63
CA ASN A 49 14.45 3.54 44.47
C ASN A 49 14.56 2.68 43.21
N LEU A 50 15.14 1.47 43.32
CA LEU A 50 15.27 0.57 42.20
C LEU A 50 13.91 0.05 41.69
N ASP A 51 12.97 -0.19 42.59
CA ASP A 51 11.62 -0.66 42.26
C ASP A 51 10.82 0.43 41.51
N VAL A 52 10.87 1.68 42.00
CA VAL A 52 10.24 2.83 41.32
C VAL A 52 10.83 3.04 39.93
N MET A 53 12.16 2.95 39.79
CA MET A 53 12.83 3.06 38.49
C MET A 53 12.41 1.91 37.56
N SER A 54 12.46 0.66 38.02
CA SER A 54 12.13 -0.52 37.22
C SER A 54 10.67 -0.52 36.75
N THR A 55 9.75 -0.13 37.64
CA THR A 55 8.32 0.01 37.33
C THR A 55 8.08 1.06 36.27
N SER A 56 8.76 2.22 36.36
CA SER A 56 8.65 3.31 35.37
C SER A 56 9.14 2.88 33.97
N TYR A 57 10.23 2.10 33.90
CA TYR A 57 10.71 1.54 32.63
C TYR A 57 9.70 0.56 32.01
N ARG A 58 9.13 -0.33 32.83
CA ARG A 58 8.16 -1.33 32.37
C ARG A 58 6.88 -0.68 31.84
N GLU A 59 6.40 0.38 32.50
CA GLU A 59 5.21 1.12 32.08
C GLU A 59 5.39 1.82 30.74
N GLU A 60 6.58 2.41 30.50
CA GLU A 60 6.90 3.06 29.22
C GLU A 60 7.09 2.07 28.07
N GLU A 61 7.76 0.92 28.29
CA GLU A 61 7.89 -0.12 27.28
C GLU A 61 6.53 -0.72 26.88
N MET A 62 5.66 -0.99 27.85
CA MET A 62 4.31 -1.48 27.57
C MET A 62 3.51 -0.46 26.75
N LYS A 63 3.50 0.83 27.12
CA LYS A 63 2.83 1.87 26.31
C LYS A 63 3.34 1.92 24.87
N LYS A 64 4.66 1.84 24.66
CA LYS A 64 5.25 1.92 23.31
C LYS A 64 4.86 0.73 22.43
N VAL A 65 4.94 -0.50 22.96
CA VAL A 65 4.62 -1.73 22.22
C VAL A 65 3.12 -1.82 21.88
N PHE A 66 2.24 -1.46 22.82
CA PHE A 66 0.80 -1.49 22.59
C PHE A 66 0.30 -0.43 21.61
N VAL A 67 0.86 0.79 21.66
CA VAL A 67 0.51 1.86 20.72
C VAL A 67 0.97 1.51 19.30
N SER A 68 2.19 0.98 19.13
CA SER A 68 2.72 0.60 17.81
C SER A 68 1.83 -0.43 17.11
N ARG A 69 1.45 -1.52 17.81
CA ARG A 69 0.62 -2.58 17.22
C ARG A 69 -0.81 -2.12 16.91
N LYS A 70 -1.40 -1.26 17.74
CA LYS A 70 -2.77 -0.77 17.53
C LYS A 70 -2.85 0.21 16.37
N VAL A 71 -1.87 1.11 16.23
CA VAL A 71 -1.78 2.05 15.11
C VAL A 71 -1.51 1.30 13.81
N GLU A 72 -0.58 0.35 13.81
CA GLU A 72 -0.30 -0.48 12.63
C GLU A 72 -1.53 -1.28 12.19
N SER A 73 -2.21 -1.96 13.12
CA SER A 73 -3.44 -2.70 12.81
C SER A 73 -4.57 -1.78 12.32
N PHE A 74 -4.69 -0.57 12.89
CA PHE A 74 -5.67 0.40 12.43
C PHE A 74 -5.34 0.91 11.02
N LEU A 75 -4.08 1.23 10.73
CA LEU A 75 -3.64 1.68 9.41
C LEU A 75 -3.85 0.60 8.35
N ILE A 76 -3.53 -0.65 8.66
CA ILE A 76 -3.76 -1.79 7.75
C ILE A 76 -5.27 -1.91 7.45
N LYS A 77 -6.12 -1.93 8.49
CA LYS A 77 -7.58 -2.04 8.31
C LYS A 77 -8.19 -0.83 7.60
N ALA A 78 -7.67 0.38 7.86
CA ALA A 78 -8.11 1.59 7.19
C ALA A 78 -7.75 1.55 5.70
N THR A 79 -6.52 1.13 5.39
CA THR A 79 -6.04 0.96 4.01
C THR A 79 -6.83 -0.10 3.28
N GLU A 80 -7.09 -1.27 3.89
CA GLU A 80 -7.92 -2.32 3.29
C GLU A 80 -9.33 -1.83 2.95
N ARG A 81 -10.01 -1.15 3.88
CA ARG A 81 -11.35 -0.60 3.63
C ARG A 81 -11.33 0.51 2.59
N PHE A 82 -10.30 1.35 2.60
CA PHE A 82 -10.14 2.43 1.63
C PHE A 82 -9.94 1.87 0.22
N THR A 83 -9.03 0.91 0.06
CA THR A 83 -8.80 0.21 -1.21
C THR A 83 -10.08 -0.47 -1.71
N TYR A 84 -10.81 -1.16 -0.83
CA TYR A 84 -12.09 -1.77 -1.20
C TYR A 84 -13.11 -0.73 -1.66
N GLY A 85 -13.20 0.41 -0.96
CA GLY A 85 -14.07 1.53 -1.34
C GLY A 85 -13.71 2.14 -2.69
N LEU A 86 -12.41 2.31 -2.99
CA LEU A 86 -11.94 2.80 -4.29
C LEU A 86 -12.30 1.83 -5.42
N ASN A 87 -12.05 0.53 -5.24
CA ASN A 87 -12.40 -0.48 -6.25
C ASN A 87 -13.91 -0.50 -6.51
N LEU A 88 -14.73 -0.38 -5.47
CA LEU A 88 -16.19 -0.28 -5.62
C LEU A 88 -16.60 0.95 -6.42
N ALA A 89 -16.02 2.11 -6.11
CA ALA A 89 -16.27 3.34 -6.86
C ALA A 89 -15.85 3.21 -8.33
N LEU A 90 -14.73 2.54 -8.59
CA LEU A 90 -14.22 2.28 -9.95
C LEU A 90 -15.19 1.41 -10.75
N VAL A 91 -15.70 0.30 -10.18
CA VAL A 91 -16.72 -0.53 -10.85
C VAL A 91 -17.99 0.25 -11.16
N LEU A 92 -18.46 1.06 -10.22
CA LEU A 92 -19.66 1.89 -10.44
C LEU A 92 -19.45 2.92 -11.55
N ALA A 93 -18.27 3.56 -11.58
CA ALA A 93 -17.91 4.49 -12.65
C ALA A 93 -17.83 3.79 -14.02
N LEU A 94 -17.17 2.62 -14.10
CA LEU A 94 -17.08 1.82 -15.32
C LEU A 94 -18.47 1.39 -15.82
N ALA A 95 -19.36 0.96 -14.91
CA ALA A 95 -20.74 0.59 -15.27
C ALA A 95 -21.50 1.80 -15.84
N GLY A 96 -21.36 2.98 -15.24
CA GLY A 96 -22.00 4.21 -15.72
C GLY A 96 -21.49 4.65 -17.10
N VAL A 97 -20.17 4.60 -17.32
CA VAL A 97 -19.56 4.91 -18.62
C VAL A 97 -19.99 3.89 -19.67
N SER A 98 -19.97 2.59 -19.35
CA SER A 98 -20.42 1.53 -20.26
C SER A 98 -21.85 1.75 -20.73
N LEU A 99 -22.77 2.09 -19.82
CA LEU A 99 -24.16 2.42 -20.17
C LEU A 99 -24.24 3.63 -21.12
N SER A 100 -23.41 4.64 -20.88
CA SER A 100 -23.34 5.85 -21.72
C SER A 100 -22.86 5.51 -23.14
N VAL A 101 -21.84 4.66 -23.28
CA VAL A 101 -21.33 4.22 -24.59
C VAL A 101 -22.38 3.37 -25.32
N VAL A 102 -23.13 2.51 -24.64
CA VAL A 102 -24.25 1.78 -25.25
C VAL A 102 -25.31 2.74 -25.81
N ALA A 103 -25.63 3.81 -25.06
CA ALA A 103 -26.59 4.82 -25.52
C ALA A 103 -26.09 5.57 -26.77
N LEU A 104 -24.80 5.94 -26.81
CA LEU A 104 -24.17 6.54 -27.98
C LEU A 104 -24.23 5.60 -29.19
N PHE A 105 -23.90 4.31 -28.99
CA PHE A 105 -23.94 3.31 -30.06
C PHE A 105 -25.33 3.13 -30.69
N VAL A 106 -26.38 3.12 -29.87
CA VAL A 106 -27.76 3.06 -30.37
C VAL A 106 -28.09 4.32 -31.18
N TRP A 107 -27.61 5.49 -30.74
CA TRP A 107 -27.81 6.74 -31.46
C TRP A 107 -27.07 6.77 -32.80
N ASP A 108 -25.82 6.32 -32.84
CA ASP A 108 -25.00 6.22 -34.05
C ASP A 108 -25.62 5.25 -35.07
N ILE A 109 -26.12 4.10 -34.62
CA ILE A 109 -26.88 3.18 -35.49
C ILE A 109 -28.10 3.89 -36.09
N ALA A 110 -28.89 4.60 -35.29
CA ALA A 110 -30.06 5.33 -35.78
C ALA A 110 -29.68 6.43 -36.80
N HIS A 111 -28.48 7.02 -36.66
CA HIS A 111 -27.96 8.02 -37.59
C HIS A 111 -27.47 7.40 -38.92
N ILE A 112 -26.85 6.22 -38.89
CA ILE A 112 -26.43 5.48 -40.11
C ILE A 112 -27.61 5.22 -41.04
N PHE A 113 -28.77 4.86 -40.49
CA PHE A 113 -29.99 4.64 -41.29
C PHE A 113 -30.49 5.90 -42.02
N ARG A 114 -29.97 7.10 -41.70
CA ARG A 114 -30.42 8.38 -42.28
C ARG A 114 -29.53 8.97 -43.37
N GLY A 115 -28.34 8.43 -43.68
CA GLY A 115 -27.62 8.81 -44.90
C GLY A 115 -26.09 8.74 -44.94
N ASP A 116 -25.37 8.67 -43.81
CA ASP A 116 -23.90 8.69 -43.78
C ASP A 116 -23.31 7.31 -43.41
N MET A 117 -23.40 6.36 -44.35
CA MET A 117 -23.08 4.94 -44.09
C MET A 117 -21.60 4.69 -43.78
N GLU A 118 -20.68 5.28 -44.53
CA GLU A 118 -19.23 4.99 -44.40
C GLU A 118 -18.65 5.55 -43.09
N LYS A 119 -18.95 6.80 -42.77
CA LYS A 119 -18.49 7.43 -41.51
C LYS A 119 -19.17 6.82 -40.29
N GLY A 120 -20.46 6.50 -40.38
CA GLY A 120 -21.18 5.92 -39.25
C GLY A 120 -20.76 4.49 -38.94
N ILE A 121 -20.43 3.65 -39.93
CA ILE A 121 -19.87 2.30 -39.68
C ILE A 121 -18.52 2.39 -38.95
N LEU A 122 -17.65 3.32 -39.35
CA LEU A 122 -16.36 3.56 -38.69
C LEU A 122 -16.52 4.05 -37.25
N SER A 123 -17.48 4.95 -37.01
CA SER A 123 -17.83 5.41 -35.66
C SER A 123 -18.33 4.25 -34.79
N ALA A 124 -19.33 3.51 -35.27
CA ALA A 124 -19.94 2.38 -34.57
C ALA A 124 -18.91 1.27 -34.24
N LEU A 125 -17.99 0.97 -35.16
CA LEU A 125 -16.91 0.01 -34.90
C LEU A 125 -15.95 0.53 -33.80
N GLY A 126 -15.66 1.83 -33.81
CA GLY A 126 -14.86 2.48 -32.78
C GLY A 126 -15.54 2.44 -31.40
N GLU A 127 -16.84 2.62 -31.33
CA GLU A 127 -17.62 2.51 -30.09
C GLU A 127 -17.72 1.07 -29.60
N LEU A 128 -17.84 0.09 -30.49
CA LEU A 128 -17.85 -1.33 -30.15
C LEU A 128 -16.52 -1.79 -29.54
N LEU A 129 -15.39 -1.28 -30.05
CA LEU A 129 -14.07 -1.48 -29.42
C LEU A 129 -14.01 -0.85 -28.02
N ILE A 130 -14.60 0.32 -27.82
CA ILE A 130 -14.68 0.95 -26.49
C ILE A 130 -15.55 0.11 -25.54
N LEU A 131 -16.70 -0.41 -26.01
CA LEU A 131 -17.52 -1.32 -25.22
C LEU A 131 -16.76 -2.57 -24.82
N TRP A 132 -16.02 -3.18 -25.75
CA TRP A 132 -15.17 -4.33 -25.44
C TRP A 132 -14.13 -3.99 -24.36
N MET A 133 -13.44 -2.86 -24.48
CA MET A 133 -12.49 -2.39 -23.46
C MET A 133 -13.17 -2.19 -22.09
N MET A 134 -14.38 -1.63 -22.05
CA MET A 134 -15.14 -1.45 -20.81
C MET A 134 -15.51 -2.79 -20.17
N ILE A 135 -15.92 -3.78 -20.96
CA ILE A 135 -16.24 -5.13 -20.48
C ILE A 135 -14.98 -5.78 -19.89
N GLU A 136 -13.84 -5.70 -20.59
CA GLU A 136 -12.57 -6.28 -20.14
C GLU A 136 -12.09 -5.64 -18.83
N LEU A 137 -12.13 -4.31 -18.73
CA LEU A 137 -11.77 -3.59 -17.50
C LEU A 137 -12.72 -3.91 -16.35
N MET A 138 -14.03 -3.98 -16.62
CA MET A 138 -15.03 -4.29 -15.60
C MET A 138 -14.88 -5.72 -15.08
N ASP A 139 -14.64 -6.71 -15.94
CA ASP A 139 -14.41 -8.10 -15.51
C ASP A 139 -13.15 -8.20 -14.63
N ASN A 140 -12.08 -7.48 -14.99
CA ASN A 140 -10.87 -7.42 -14.17
C ASN A 140 -11.12 -6.73 -12.81
N GLU A 141 -11.87 -5.63 -12.78
CA GLU A 141 -12.19 -4.93 -11.53
C GLU A 141 -13.12 -5.76 -10.63
N ILE A 142 -14.07 -6.51 -11.21
CA ILE A 142 -14.91 -7.45 -10.46
C ILE A 142 -14.05 -8.58 -9.87
N LYS A 143 -13.07 -9.11 -10.62
CA LYS A 143 -12.10 -10.09 -10.10
C LYS A 143 -11.27 -9.50 -8.97
N ASN A 144 -10.81 -8.26 -9.10
CA ASN A 144 -10.09 -7.52 -8.06
C ASN A 144 -10.94 -7.37 -6.79
N LEU A 145 -12.23 -7.02 -6.92
CA LEU A 145 -13.18 -6.95 -5.79
C LEU A 145 -13.42 -8.30 -5.10
N LYS A 146 -13.38 -9.41 -5.85
CA LYS A 146 -13.50 -10.78 -5.31
C LYS A 146 -12.21 -11.28 -4.63
N GLY A 147 -11.19 -10.43 -4.48
CA GLY A 147 -9.90 -10.80 -3.89
C GLY A 147 -8.91 -11.43 -4.88
N GLY A 148 -9.19 -11.32 -6.18
CA GLY A 148 -8.25 -11.69 -7.23
C GLY A 148 -7.04 -10.75 -7.26
N ARG A 149 -5.91 -11.22 -7.82
CA ARG A 149 -4.73 -10.37 -8.04
C ARG A 149 -5.00 -9.42 -9.21
N PHE A 150 -4.66 -8.15 -9.03
CA PHE A 150 -4.73 -7.14 -10.09
C PHE A 150 -3.83 -7.54 -11.27
N ASN A 151 -4.45 -7.89 -12.40
CA ASN A 151 -3.71 -8.32 -13.58
C ASN A 151 -3.33 -7.11 -14.45
N ILE A 152 -2.11 -6.59 -14.23
CA ILE A 152 -1.56 -5.44 -14.98
C ILE A 152 -1.54 -5.70 -16.51
N LEU A 153 -1.41 -6.95 -16.95
CA LEU A 153 -1.43 -7.29 -18.38
C LEU A 153 -2.74 -6.91 -19.07
N VAL A 154 -3.87 -6.99 -18.35
CA VAL A 154 -5.18 -6.62 -18.90
C VAL A 154 -5.21 -5.13 -19.22
N PHE A 155 -4.70 -4.29 -18.32
CA PHE A 155 -4.62 -2.84 -18.53
C PHE A 155 -3.72 -2.48 -19.72
N ILE A 156 -2.55 -3.12 -19.84
CA ILE A 156 -1.66 -2.91 -20.99
C ILE A 156 -2.35 -3.37 -22.28
N GLY A 157 -3.04 -4.51 -22.26
CA GLY A 157 -3.81 -5.02 -23.39
C GLY A 157 -4.88 -4.02 -23.87
N VAL A 158 -5.63 -3.42 -22.95
CA VAL A 158 -6.62 -2.38 -23.26
C VAL A 158 -5.97 -1.16 -23.91
N ILE A 159 -4.81 -0.71 -23.42
CA ILE A 159 -4.07 0.42 -24.02
C ILE A 159 -3.60 0.08 -25.44
N ILE A 160 -3.11 -1.14 -25.67
CA ILE A 160 -2.71 -1.60 -27.01
C ILE A 160 -3.92 -1.58 -27.95
N VAL A 161 -5.07 -2.10 -27.53
CA VAL A 161 -6.29 -2.10 -28.35
C VAL A 161 -6.77 -0.67 -28.64
N ALA A 162 -6.71 0.23 -27.65
CA ALA A 162 -7.00 1.65 -27.86
C ALA A 162 -6.05 2.31 -28.88
N MET A 163 -4.76 1.99 -28.83
CA MET A 163 -3.77 2.48 -29.80
C MET A 163 -4.01 1.92 -31.20
N ILE A 164 -4.37 0.64 -31.32
CA ILE A 164 -4.73 0.03 -32.62
C ILE A 164 -5.95 0.76 -33.23
N ARG A 165 -6.97 1.06 -32.40
CA ARG A 165 -8.13 1.86 -32.83
C ARG A 165 -7.71 3.22 -33.37
N GLU A 166 -6.86 3.94 -32.65
CA GLU A 166 -6.41 5.28 -33.05
C GLU A 166 -5.63 5.24 -34.37
N ILE A 167 -4.75 4.25 -34.54
CA ILE A 167 -4.00 4.02 -35.78
C ILE A 167 -4.95 3.71 -36.95
N LEU A 168 -5.96 2.86 -36.73
CA LEU A 168 -6.94 2.50 -37.75
C LEU A 168 -7.72 3.73 -38.23
N ILE A 169 -8.25 4.53 -37.29
CA ILE A 169 -9.02 5.74 -37.59
C ILE A 169 -8.14 6.78 -38.30
N SER A 170 -6.93 7.02 -37.80
CA SER A 170 -6.00 8.00 -38.38
C SER A 170 -5.53 7.61 -39.79
N THR A 171 -5.27 6.32 -40.02
CA THR A 171 -4.88 5.81 -41.34
C THR A 171 -6.02 5.97 -42.36
N LEU A 172 -7.26 5.66 -41.96
CA LEU A 172 -8.43 5.78 -42.83
C LEU A 172 -8.80 7.24 -43.14
N ARG A 173 -8.52 8.17 -42.23
CA ARG A 173 -8.73 9.62 -42.43
C ARG A 173 -7.69 10.29 -43.33
N HIS A 174 -6.70 9.57 -43.85
CA HIS A 174 -5.59 10.11 -44.66
C HIS A 174 -4.85 11.26 -43.96
N ASP A 175 -4.59 11.12 -42.66
CA ASP A 175 -3.71 12.04 -41.93
C ASP A 175 -2.24 11.87 -42.38
N ASP A 176 -1.40 12.87 -42.09
CA ASP A 176 -0.03 13.02 -42.61
C ASP A 176 0.89 11.80 -42.33
N LEU A 177 1.72 11.39 -43.30
CA LEU A 177 2.63 10.21 -43.24
C LEU A 177 3.54 10.21 -42.00
N THR A 178 3.91 11.40 -41.51
CA THR A 178 4.73 11.60 -40.32
C THR A 178 4.01 11.19 -39.03
N THR A 179 2.70 11.41 -38.97
CA THR A 179 1.86 11.08 -37.80
C THR A 179 1.63 9.56 -37.74
N GLN A 180 1.44 8.93 -38.89
CA GLN A 180 1.28 7.48 -38.98
C GLN A 180 2.56 6.72 -38.56
N ALA A 181 3.74 7.21 -38.97
CA ALA A 181 5.02 6.64 -38.56
C ALA A 181 5.26 6.76 -37.04
N PHE A 182 4.89 7.89 -36.44
CA PHE A 182 5.00 8.11 -34.99
C PHE A 182 4.06 7.19 -34.18
N LEU A 183 2.82 7.03 -34.63
CA LEU A 183 1.85 6.13 -33.98
C LEU A 183 2.29 4.66 -34.08
N ALA A 184 2.80 4.23 -35.24
CA ALA A 184 3.35 2.88 -35.41
C ALA A 184 4.57 2.63 -34.51
N GLY A 185 5.47 3.60 -34.37
CA GLY A 185 6.61 3.52 -33.45
C GLY A 185 6.17 3.39 -31.98
N THR A 186 5.16 4.16 -31.57
CA THR A 186 4.60 4.09 -30.21
C THR A 186 3.97 2.73 -29.93
N LEU A 187 3.24 2.16 -30.90
CA LEU A 187 2.66 0.81 -30.79
C LEU A 187 3.75 -0.25 -30.61
N LEU A 188 4.86 -0.14 -31.33
CA LEU A 188 5.99 -1.06 -31.23
C LEU A 188 6.60 -1.03 -29.82
N ILE A 189 6.82 0.17 -29.26
CA ILE A 189 7.31 0.33 -27.88
C ILE A 189 6.33 -0.30 -26.89
N LEU A 190 5.02 -0.07 -27.05
CA LEU A 190 4.00 -0.65 -26.19
C LEU A 190 3.96 -2.18 -26.27
N GLY A 191 4.17 -2.74 -27.46
CA GLY A 191 4.31 -4.18 -27.67
C GLY A 191 5.53 -4.77 -26.95
N ILE A 192 6.66 -4.06 -26.95
CA ILE A 192 7.86 -4.46 -26.18
C ILE A 192 7.55 -4.42 -24.67
N VAL A 193 6.90 -3.36 -24.18
CA VAL A 193 6.51 -3.26 -22.77
C VAL A 193 5.60 -4.42 -22.37
N TYR A 194 4.60 -4.76 -23.20
CA TYR A 194 3.74 -5.90 -22.97
C TYR A 194 4.52 -7.22 -22.90
N TYR A 195 5.46 -7.43 -23.81
CA TYR A 195 6.31 -8.62 -23.80
C TYR A 195 7.17 -8.73 -22.54
N LEU A 196 7.83 -7.64 -22.13
CA LEU A 196 8.65 -7.60 -20.91
C LEU A 196 7.82 -7.85 -19.64
N VAL A 197 6.66 -7.20 -19.53
CA VAL A 197 5.76 -7.40 -18.38
C VAL A 197 5.20 -8.82 -18.37
N SER A 198 4.87 -9.39 -19.53
CA SER A 198 4.40 -10.78 -19.63
C SER A 198 5.47 -11.77 -19.18
N LEU A 199 6.74 -11.49 -19.45
CA LEU A 199 7.85 -12.32 -19.00
C LEU A 199 8.02 -12.23 -17.48
N ALA A 200 8.01 -11.01 -16.92
CA ALA A 200 8.14 -10.78 -15.49
C ALA A 200 7.00 -11.42 -14.67
N GLN A 201 5.76 -11.38 -15.16
CA GLN A 201 4.64 -12.03 -14.47
C GLN A 201 4.70 -13.56 -14.52
N LYS A 202 5.21 -14.16 -15.60
CA LYS A 202 5.40 -15.62 -15.69
C LYS A 202 6.40 -16.15 -14.66
N GLU A 203 7.40 -15.36 -14.30
CA GLU A 203 8.42 -15.72 -13.32
C GLU A 203 7.86 -15.70 -11.89
N HIS A 204 7.05 -14.69 -11.54
CA HIS A 204 6.37 -14.57 -10.25
C HIS A 204 5.28 -15.64 -9.97
N GLN A 205 4.85 -16.39 -10.98
CA GLN A 205 3.84 -17.45 -10.84
C GLN A 205 4.47 -18.84 -10.64
N LYS A 206 5.81 -18.96 -10.70
CA LYS A 206 6.57 -20.21 -10.52
C LYS A 206 7.26 -20.35 -9.16
N VAL A 207 7.14 -19.35 -8.27
CA VAL A 207 7.64 -19.36 -6.88
C VAL A 207 6.44 -19.45 -5.95
#